data_AF-A0A7C7PVP0-F1
#
_entry.id   AF-A0A7C7PVP0-F1
#
_cell.length_a   1.000
_cell.length_b   1.000
_cell.length_c   1.000
_cell.angle_alpha   90.00
_cell.angle_beta   90.00
_cell.angle_gamma   90.00
#
_symmetry.space_group_name_H-M   'P 1'
#
loop_
_entity.id
_entity.type
_entity.pdbx_description
1 polymer ?
#
loop_
_entity_poly.entity_id
_entity_poly.type
_entity_poly.pdbx_seq_one_letter_code
_entity_poly.pdbx_strand_id
1 'polypeptide(L)'
;MKAIKLGFGSVQVGSSVMAKLLGIVAICLASTIVVATIGIWQMVKIGGEIEAVAEQDMPLTEVISRITTHQLEQAILLERMLRMSGVTPRATEAELLEVEAAFEKLSKKVDAEILEGEHMAEEAIAHAHSPEERAEFEHVLEVLTQIEHEHKSYHDHAVEIFELTNQGRGYEAAELVHNIEEEEDKLNHELEALLTEIETFTLEAVRTAEEHEKAAIKQMIVVSILSAVAGFAVAIWFTRSAVARPLGTVVHALNRLAEGDTSAQVDVRSRDEIGQVARAFETFKTKTQELKRMEEERAQEEARREEEKRRQMLEMADAFQSAIGGVVDTVSSAATELQATAQTMSSTAGETEQESVSVASASEEASTNVQTVASASEELSASISEISRQVSETNEVSQKAVDEAEEASVSVKGLAEAAQKIGDVVNLIQDIAEQTNLLALNATIEAARAGDMG
;
A
#
# COMPACT_ATOMS: atom_id res chain seq x y z
N MET A 1 -17.31 -50.27 -69.50
CA MET A 1 -16.67 -49.80 -68.26
C MET A 1 -15.93 -48.49 -68.57
N LYS A 2 -16.61 -47.34 -68.47
CA LYS A 2 -16.05 -46.00 -68.72
C LYS A 2 -15.54 -45.46 -67.38
N ALA A 3 -14.23 -45.29 -67.24
CA ALA A 3 -13.63 -44.62 -66.09
C ALA A 3 -13.70 -43.10 -66.30
N ILE A 4 -14.54 -42.45 -65.51
CA ILE A 4 -14.65 -40.99 -65.41
C ILE A 4 -13.48 -40.50 -64.55
N LYS A 5 -12.49 -39.87 -65.18
CA LYS A 5 -11.48 -39.06 -64.48
C LYS A 5 -12.12 -37.72 -64.11
N LEU A 6 -12.55 -37.59 -62.86
CA LEU A 6 -12.87 -36.30 -62.25
C LEU A 6 -11.55 -35.57 -61.94
N GLY A 7 -11.22 -34.59 -62.75
CA GLY A 7 -10.15 -33.63 -62.47
C GLY A 7 -10.64 -32.61 -61.45
N PHE A 8 -10.29 -32.81 -60.18
CA PHE A 8 -10.34 -31.72 -59.20
C PHE A 8 -9.16 -30.81 -59.49
N GLY A 9 -9.44 -29.68 -60.16
CA GLY A 9 -8.52 -28.56 -60.23
C GLY A 9 -8.31 -28.02 -58.81
N SER A 10 -7.10 -28.18 -58.29
CA SER A 10 -6.65 -27.51 -57.08
C SER A 10 -6.67 -25.99 -57.33
N VAL A 11 -7.72 -25.31 -56.88
CA VAL A 11 -7.74 -23.86 -56.75
C VAL A 11 -6.78 -23.49 -55.62
N GLN A 12 -5.49 -23.36 -55.97
CA GLN A 12 -4.49 -22.77 -55.09
C GLN A 12 -4.79 -21.27 -54.99
N VAL A 13 -5.45 -20.86 -53.91
CA VAL A 13 -5.74 -19.47 -53.58
C VAL A 13 -4.42 -18.72 -53.40
N GLY A 14 -4.06 -17.86 -54.37
CA GLY A 14 -3.02 -16.86 -54.17
C GLY A 14 -3.52 -15.80 -53.19
N SER A 15 -2.71 -15.44 -52.19
CA SER A 15 -3.06 -14.43 -51.19
C SER A 15 -3.33 -13.07 -51.87
N SER A 16 -4.53 -12.52 -51.69
CA SER A 16 -4.93 -11.20 -52.20
C SER A 16 -4.05 -10.08 -51.65
N VAL A 17 -4.05 -8.92 -52.31
CA VAL A 17 -3.41 -7.69 -51.80
C VAL A 17 -3.94 -7.34 -50.40
N MET A 18 -5.22 -7.59 -50.14
CA MET A 18 -5.82 -7.40 -48.81
C MET A 18 -5.25 -8.36 -47.76
N ALA A 19 -5.06 -9.65 -48.09
CA ALA A 19 -4.43 -10.61 -47.19
C ALA A 19 -2.97 -10.22 -46.85
N LYS A 20 -2.26 -9.65 -47.83
CA LYS A 20 -0.91 -9.11 -47.62
C LYS A 20 -0.89 -7.90 -46.68
N LEU A 21 -1.83 -6.98 -46.81
CA LEU A 21 -1.96 -5.82 -45.91
C LEU A 21 -2.36 -6.24 -44.49
N LEU A 22 -3.30 -7.18 -44.35
CA LEU A 22 -3.67 -7.76 -43.05
C LEU A 22 -2.49 -8.46 -42.36
N GLY A 23 -1.58 -9.07 -43.13
CA GLY A 23 -0.34 -9.64 -42.60
C GLY A 23 0.57 -8.61 -41.92
N ILE A 24 0.67 -7.39 -42.45
CA ILE A 24 1.44 -6.31 -41.82
C ILE A 24 0.80 -5.89 -40.49
N VAL A 25 -0.52 -5.72 -40.48
CA VAL A 25 -1.26 -5.36 -39.27
C VAL A 25 -1.10 -6.44 -38.20
N ALA A 26 -1.15 -7.72 -38.58
CA ALA A 26 -0.93 -8.84 -37.68
C ALA A 26 0.49 -8.85 -37.07
N ILE A 27 1.52 -8.52 -37.86
CA ILE A 27 2.91 -8.42 -37.37
C ILE A 27 3.06 -7.24 -36.40
N CYS A 28 2.47 -6.09 -36.70
CA CYS A 28 2.47 -4.94 -35.80
C CYS A 28 1.76 -5.28 -34.48
N LEU A 29 0.59 -5.92 -34.53
CA LEU A 29 -0.14 -6.38 -33.34
C LEU A 29 0.68 -7.39 -32.52
N ALA A 30 1.31 -8.37 -33.17
CA ALA A 30 2.18 -9.33 -32.49
C ALA A 30 3.34 -8.62 -31.78
N SER A 31 3.96 -7.61 -32.41
CA SER A 31 5.03 -6.84 -31.77
C SER A 31 4.55 -6.05 -30.54
N THR A 32 3.35 -5.45 -30.60
CA THR A 32 2.77 -4.74 -29.45
C THR A 32 2.46 -5.67 -28.28
N ILE A 33 2.00 -6.90 -28.56
CA ILE A 33 1.74 -7.90 -27.53
C ILE A 33 3.04 -8.31 -26.83
N VAL A 34 4.12 -8.49 -27.58
CA VAL A 34 5.44 -8.83 -26.99
C VAL A 34 5.94 -7.72 -26.07
N VAL A 35 5.87 -6.46 -26.51
CA VAL A 35 6.25 -5.29 -25.68
C VAL A 35 5.41 -5.23 -24.41
N ALA A 36 4.09 -5.38 -24.52
CA ALA A 36 3.18 -5.37 -23.39
C ALA A 36 3.47 -6.51 -22.40
N THR A 37 3.75 -7.72 -22.91
CA THR A 37 4.07 -8.88 -22.07
C THR A 37 5.35 -8.68 -21.27
N ILE A 38 6.39 -8.13 -21.91
CA ILE A 38 7.66 -7.82 -21.23
C ILE A 38 7.44 -6.74 -20.17
N GLY A 39 6.65 -5.70 -20.48
CA GLY A 39 6.34 -4.63 -19.53
C GLY A 39 5.57 -5.12 -18.31
N ILE A 40 4.54 -5.96 -18.51
CA ILE A 40 3.80 -6.59 -17.41
C ILE A 40 4.73 -7.46 -16.56
N TRP A 41 5.59 -8.27 -17.19
CA TRP A 41 6.53 -9.13 -16.46
C TRP A 41 7.52 -8.33 -15.61
N GLN A 42 8.05 -7.21 -16.12
CA GLN A 42 8.92 -6.32 -15.33
C GLN A 42 8.17 -5.65 -14.18
N MET A 43 6.93 -5.19 -14.40
CA MET A 43 6.11 -4.58 -13.36
C MET A 43 5.75 -5.56 -12.24
N VAL A 44 5.48 -6.83 -12.57
CA VAL A 44 5.25 -7.86 -11.55
C VAL A 44 6.50 -8.12 -10.71
N LYS A 45 7.69 -8.13 -11.33
CA LYS A 45 8.95 -8.31 -10.58
C LYS A 45 9.21 -7.16 -9.60
N ILE A 46 9.04 -5.91 -10.05
CA ILE A 46 9.20 -4.72 -9.21
C ILE A 46 8.13 -4.67 -8.12
N GLY A 47 6.90 -5.06 -8.46
CA GLY A 47 5.80 -5.16 -7.50
C GLY A 47 6.15 -6.07 -6.32
N GLY A 48 6.72 -7.25 -6.58
CA GLY A 48 7.16 -8.17 -5.53
C GLY A 48 8.28 -7.61 -4.65
N GLU A 49 9.23 -6.85 -5.22
CA GLU A 49 10.30 -6.18 -4.46
C GLU A 49 9.73 -5.08 -3.53
N ILE A 50 8.72 -4.33 -3.98
CA ILE A 50 8.05 -3.30 -3.16
C ILE A 50 7.13 -3.93 -2.10
N GLU A 51 6.45 -5.02 -2.44
CA GLU A 51 5.58 -5.77 -1.53
C GLU A 51 6.38 -6.38 -0.38
N ALA A 52 7.57 -6.94 -0.64
CA ALA A 52 8.47 -7.42 0.42
C ALA A 52 8.83 -6.31 1.42
N VAL A 53 9.23 -5.14 0.94
CA VAL A 53 9.53 -3.98 1.82
C VAL A 53 8.29 -3.56 2.63
N ALA A 54 7.11 -3.59 2.02
CA ALA A 54 5.89 -3.11 2.66
C ALA A 54 5.28 -4.08 3.66
N GLU A 55 5.37 -5.38 3.41
CA GLU A 55 4.75 -6.42 4.23
C GLU A 55 5.73 -7.05 5.24
N GLN A 56 7.04 -6.94 5.03
CA GLN A 56 8.06 -7.54 5.90
C GLN A 56 8.90 -6.47 6.60
N ASP A 57 9.63 -5.64 5.85
CA ASP A 57 10.64 -4.73 6.41
C ASP A 57 10.03 -3.59 7.24
N MET A 58 9.00 -2.92 6.71
CA MET A 58 8.36 -1.78 7.40
C MET A 58 7.69 -2.19 8.73
N PRO A 59 6.88 -3.26 8.79
CA PRO A 59 6.31 -3.73 10.05
C PRO A 59 7.37 -4.13 11.07
N LEU A 60 8.47 -4.78 10.65
CA LEU A 60 9.55 -5.18 11.55
C LEU A 60 10.27 -3.96 12.15
N THR A 61 10.53 -2.94 11.32
CA THR A 61 11.05 -1.63 11.76
C THR A 61 10.12 -0.97 12.79
N GLU A 62 8.81 -0.99 12.55
CA GLU A 62 7.81 -0.41 13.46
C GLU A 62 7.79 -1.10 14.83
N VAL A 63 7.82 -2.44 14.84
CA VAL A 63 7.87 -3.23 16.08
C VAL A 63 9.14 -2.94 16.86
N ILE A 64 10.30 -2.91 16.21
CA ILE A 64 11.59 -2.66 16.89
C ILE A 64 11.68 -1.22 17.40
N SER A 65 11.13 -0.26 16.67
CA SER A 65 10.99 1.13 17.13
C SER A 65 10.10 1.24 18.38
N ARG A 66 8.98 0.49 18.43
CA ARG A 66 8.13 0.38 19.62
C ARG A 66 8.87 -0.25 20.80
N ILE A 67 9.58 -1.36 20.58
CA ILE A 67 10.39 -2.04 21.62
C ILE A 67 11.39 -1.04 22.20
N THR A 68 12.14 -0.34 21.34
CA THR A 68 13.13 0.67 21.75
C THR A 68 12.48 1.79 22.57
N THR A 69 11.33 2.29 22.14
CA THR A 69 10.61 3.37 22.84
C THR A 69 10.12 2.92 24.21
N HIS A 70 9.49 1.74 24.30
CA HIS A 70 8.96 1.24 25.56
C HIS A 70 10.07 0.78 26.52
N GLN A 71 11.18 0.24 26.02
CA GLN A 71 12.34 -0.08 26.85
C GLN A 71 12.93 1.19 27.47
N LEU A 72 13.02 2.29 26.70
CA LEU A 72 13.48 3.58 27.24
C LEU A 72 12.50 4.13 28.29
N GLU A 73 11.20 3.98 28.07
CA GLU A 73 10.18 4.30 29.07
C GLU A 73 10.32 3.44 30.34
N GLN A 74 10.69 2.15 30.23
CA GLN A 74 10.97 1.28 31.38
C GLN A 74 12.20 1.76 32.17
N ALA A 75 13.28 2.13 31.48
CA ALA A 75 14.48 2.70 32.09
C ALA A 75 14.16 3.96 32.89
N ILE A 76 13.36 4.87 32.31
CA ILE A 76 12.91 6.09 33.01
C ILE A 76 12.11 5.77 34.28
N LEU A 77 11.27 4.73 34.25
CA LEU A 77 10.51 4.29 35.43
C LEU A 77 11.42 3.72 36.53
N LEU A 78 12.41 2.90 36.16
CA LEU A 78 13.43 2.38 37.07
C LEU A 78 14.24 3.53 37.70
N GLU A 79 14.73 4.48 36.90
CA GLU A 79 15.49 5.63 37.39
C GLU A 79 14.64 6.52 38.32
N ARG A 80 13.37 6.75 37.97
CA ARG A 80 12.42 7.50 38.80
C ARG A 80 12.22 6.83 40.15
N MET A 81 12.10 5.51 40.16
CA MET A 81 11.93 4.71 41.37
C MET A 81 13.17 4.79 42.27
N LEU A 82 14.36 4.62 41.71
CA LEU A 82 15.64 4.75 42.43
C LEU A 82 15.82 6.14 43.05
N ARG A 83 15.48 7.19 42.30
CA ARG A 83 15.52 8.58 42.80
C ARG A 83 14.54 8.81 43.96
N MET A 84 13.33 8.25 43.87
CA MET A 84 12.32 8.35 44.93
C MET A 84 12.76 7.64 46.21
N SER A 85 13.43 6.48 46.08
CA SER A 85 13.99 5.74 47.22
C SER A 85 15.24 6.40 47.83
N GLY A 86 16.04 7.14 47.07
CA GLY A 86 17.33 7.69 47.53
C GLY A 86 17.29 9.10 48.11
N VAL A 87 16.39 9.98 47.64
CA VAL A 87 16.49 11.44 47.89
C VAL A 87 15.30 12.03 48.64
N THR A 88 14.11 11.42 48.58
CA THR A 88 12.88 11.94 49.18
C THR A 88 12.45 11.15 50.42
N PRO A 89 12.50 11.71 51.64
CA PRO A 89 11.98 11.08 52.86
C PRO A 89 10.44 10.94 52.91
N ARG A 90 9.77 10.97 51.75
CA ARG A 90 8.33 11.27 51.60
C ARG A 90 7.64 10.61 50.41
N ALA A 91 8.33 9.77 49.63
CA ALA A 91 7.61 8.92 48.68
C ALA A 91 6.72 7.98 49.50
N THR A 92 5.42 8.05 49.27
CA THR A 92 4.48 7.14 49.95
C THR A 92 4.64 5.75 49.36
N GLU A 93 4.44 4.71 50.18
CA GLU A 93 4.45 3.31 49.72
C GLU A 93 3.52 3.09 48.50
N ALA A 94 2.42 3.86 48.44
CA ALA A 94 1.51 3.89 47.31
C ALA A 94 2.13 4.41 46.00
N GLU A 95 2.97 5.45 46.04
CA GLU A 95 3.64 5.99 44.84
C GLU A 95 4.72 5.04 44.30
N LEU A 96 5.42 4.32 45.19
CA LEU A 96 6.38 3.29 44.80
C LEU A 96 5.69 2.09 44.14
N LEU A 97 4.58 1.62 44.74
CA LEU A 97 3.75 0.55 44.17
C LEU A 97 3.15 0.93 42.81
N GLU A 98 2.79 2.20 42.59
CA GLU A 98 2.29 2.66 41.30
C GLU A 98 3.37 2.61 40.21
N VAL A 99 4.60 3.05 40.51
CA VAL A 99 5.74 3.01 39.57
C VAL A 99 6.15 1.57 39.29
N GLU A 100 6.20 0.71 40.30
CA GLU A 100 6.47 -0.73 40.18
C GLU A 100 5.42 -1.41 39.27
N ALA A 101 4.13 -1.14 39.49
CA ALA A 101 3.06 -1.67 38.65
C ALA A 101 3.13 -1.17 37.20
N ALA A 102 3.53 0.10 36.99
CA ALA A 102 3.74 0.65 35.66
C ALA A 102 4.92 -0.01 34.95
N PHE A 103 6.04 -0.22 35.65
CA PHE A 103 7.22 -0.92 35.13
C PHE A 103 6.86 -2.35 34.72
N GLU A 104 6.19 -3.10 35.59
CA GLU A 104 5.72 -4.47 35.33
C GLU A 104 4.80 -4.58 34.12
N LYS A 105 3.84 -3.65 34.01
CA LYS A 105 2.93 -3.60 32.88
C LYS A 105 3.67 -3.34 31.57
N LEU A 106 4.66 -2.45 31.59
CA LEU A 106 5.45 -2.11 30.42
C LEU A 106 6.43 -3.22 30.05
N SER A 107 7.00 -3.93 31.04
CA SER A 107 7.84 -5.10 30.81
C SER A 107 7.10 -6.20 30.06
N LYS A 108 5.91 -6.56 30.53
CA LYS A 108 5.06 -7.53 29.83
C LYS A 108 4.68 -7.09 28.42
N LYS A 109 4.59 -5.77 28.19
CA LYS A 109 4.33 -5.23 26.86
C LYS A 109 5.57 -5.43 25.99
N VAL A 110 6.76 -5.03 26.45
CA VAL A 110 8.01 -5.23 25.73
C VAL A 110 8.27 -6.70 25.41
N ASP A 111 8.05 -7.62 26.36
CA ASP A 111 8.14 -9.08 26.12
C ASP A 111 7.26 -9.52 24.93
N ALA A 112 6.02 -9.04 24.90
CA ALA A 112 5.07 -9.37 23.85
C ALA A 112 5.47 -8.77 22.49
N GLU A 113 6.10 -7.59 22.50
CA GLU A 113 6.58 -6.92 21.29
C GLU A 113 7.86 -7.58 20.75
N ILE A 114 8.77 -8.03 21.60
CA ILE A 114 9.94 -8.82 21.20
C ILE A 114 9.48 -10.12 20.53
N LEU A 115 8.56 -10.86 21.16
CA LEU A 115 7.97 -12.08 20.58
C LEU A 115 7.22 -11.82 19.27
N GLU A 116 6.53 -10.68 19.15
CA GLU A 116 5.91 -10.24 17.90
C GLU A 116 6.98 -10.06 16.81
N GLY A 117 8.08 -9.37 17.12
CA GLY A 117 9.21 -9.19 16.22
C GLY A 117 9.87 -10.49 15.80
N GLU A 118 10.08 -11.43 16.73
CA GLU A 118 10.64 -12.76 16.44
C GLU A 118 9.75 -13.53 15.47
N HIS A 119 8.44 -13.57 15.71
CA HIS A 119 7.50 -14.25 14.81
C HIS A 119 7.50 -13.63 13.41
N MET A 120 7.60 -12.29 13.32
CA MET A 120 7.69 -11.60 12.04
C MET A 120 8.99 -11.92 11.31
N ALA A 121 10.13 -11.98 12.01
CA ALA A 121 11.39 -12.41 11.45
C ALA A 121 11.32 -13.87 10.96
N GLU A 122 10.71 -14.78 11.72
CA GLU A 122 10.48 -16.18 11.30
C GLU A 122 9.61 -16.27 10.04
N GLU A 123 8.53 -15.48 9.97
CA GLU A 123 7.65 -15.43 8.81
C GLU A 123 8.37 -14.87 7.58
N ALA A 124 9.20 -13.84 7.75
CA ALA A 124 10.03 -13.27 6.69
C ALA A 124 11.06 -14.29 6.18
N ILE A 125 11.74 -15.05 7.06
CA ILE A 125 12.66 -16.15 6.69
C ILE A 125 11.94 -17.21 5.83
N ALA A 126 10.68 -17.52 6.15
CA ALA A 126 9.89 -18.50 5.41
C ALA A 126 9.50 -18.04 4.00
N HIS A 127 9.37 -16.72 3.80
CA HIS A 127 8.95 -16.11 2.53
C HIS A 127 10.10 -15.50 1.72
N ALA A 128 11.32 -15.43 2.28
CA ALA A 128 12.49 -14.89 1.62
C ALA A 128 12.70 -15.49 0.22
N HIS A 129 12.90 -14.61 -0.76
CA HIS A 129 13.07 -14.93 -2.17
C HIS A 129 14.54 -15.17 -2.55
N SER A 130 15.47 -14.74 -1.70
CA SER A 130 16.90 -14.94 -1.90
C SER A 130 17.64 -15.52 -0.67
N PRO A 131 18.77 -16.22 -0.85
CA PRO A 131 19.61 -16.66 0.27
C PRO A 131 20.21 -15.52 1.09
N GLU A 132 20.37 -14.33 0.49
CA GLU A 132 20.93 -13.14 1.12
C GLU A 132 19.91 -12.53 2.07
N GLU A 133 18.71 -12.24 1.58
CA GLU A 133 17.54 -11.79 2.36
C GLU A 133 17.19 -12.75 3.51
N ARG A 134 17.25 -14.06 3.24
CA ARG A 134 17.07 -15.07 4.29
C ARG A 134 18.11 -14.96 5.40
N ALA A 135 19.37 -14.72 5.05
CA ALA A 135 20.44 -14.60 6.03
C ALA A 135 20.31 -13.31 6.86
N GLU A 136 19.79 -12.23 6.27
CA GLU A 136 19.48 -10.98 6.97
C GLU A 136 18.40 -11.20 8.04
N PHE A 137 17.28 -11.83 7.69
CA PHE A 137 16.23 -12.11 8.68
C PHE A 137 16.63 -13.19 9.71
N GLU A 138 17.46 -14.17 9.32
CA GLU A 138 18.04 -15.14 10.28
C GLU A 138 18.92 -14.41 11.31
N HIS A 139 19.65 -13.36 10.91
CA HIS A 139 20.42 -12.54 11.84
C HIS A 139 19.53 -11.67 12.72
N VAL A 140 18.49 -11.02 12.16
CA VAL A 140 17.53 -10.24 12.95
C VAL A 140 16.87 -11.11 14.03
N LEU A 141 16.48 -12.33 13.70
CA LEU A 141 15.91 -13.28 14.66
C LEU A 141 16.93 -13.64 15.75
N GLU A 142 18.18 -13.91 15.39
CA GLU A 142 19.25 -14.18 16.36
C GLU A 142 19.43 -13.04 17.36
N VAL A 143 19.44 -11.79 16.87
CA VAL A 143 19.57 -10.59 17.71
C VAL A 143 18.34 -10.37 18.57
N LEU A 144 17.12 -10.56 18.04
CA LEU A 144 15.87 -10.44 18.82
C LEU A 144 15.80 -11.45 19.96
N THR A 145 16.23 -12.69 19.74
CA THR A 145 16.31 -13.71 20.80
C THR A 145 17.37 -13.38 21.84
N GLN A 146 18.47 -12.75 21.44
CA GLN A 146 19.44 -12.22 22.39
C GLN A 146 18.84 -11.09 23.24
N ILE A 147 18.15 -10.14 22.59
CA ILE A 147 17.42 -9.03 23.25
C ILE A 147 16.35 -9.57 24.21
N GLU A 148 15.62 -10.63 23.87
CA GLU A 148 14.66 -11.30 24.76
C GLU A 148 15.35 -11.77 26.06
N HIS A 149 16.50 -12.43 25.93
CA HIS A 149 17.25 -12.94 27.08
C HIS A 149 17.78 -11.81 27.97
N GLU A 150 18.28 -10.74 27.36
CA GLU A 150 18.84 -9.59 28.06
C GLU A 150 17.78 -8.74 28.74
N HIS A 151 16.65 -8.51 28.06
CA HIS A 151 15.50 -7.82 28.63
C HIS A 151 14.92 -8.58 29.82
N LYS A 152 14.90 -9.93 29.75
CA LYS A 152 14.51 -10.75 30.90
C LYS A 152 15.47 -10.63 32.08
N SER A 153 16.78 -10.62 31.85
CA SER A 153 17.79 -10.39 32.90
C SER A 153 17.59 -9.02 33.55
N TYR A 154 17.43 -7.98 32.73
CA TYR A 154 17.14 -6.62 33.16
C TYR A 154 15.86 -6.54 34.00
N HIS A 155 14.78 -7.20 33.57
CA HIS A 155 13.54 -7.29 34.33
C HIS A 155 13.74 -7.96 35.69
N ASP A 156 14.37 -9.13 35.73
CA ASP A 156 14.59 -9.90 36.96
C ASP A 156 15.42 -9.08 37.97
N HIS A 157 16.47 -8.40 37.53
CA HIS A 157 17.28 -7.52 38.38
C HIS A 157 16.54 -6.24 38.80
N ALA A 158 15.69 -5.66 37.96
CA ALA A 158 14.86 -4.51 38.32
C ALA A 158 13.89 -4.87 39.45
N VAL A 159 13.25 -6.04 39.36
CA VAL A 159 12.35 -6.55 40.40
C VAL A 159 13.13 -6.83 41.69
N GLU A 160 14.33 -7.39 41.63
CA GLU A 160 15.18 -7.58 42.82
C GLU A 160 15.54 -6.24 43.49
N ILE A 161 15.88 -5.22 42.70
CA ILE A 161 16.11 -3.86 43.19
C ILE A 161 14.85 -3.30 43.85
N PHE A 162 13.66 -3.56 43.29
CA PHE A 162 12.38 -3.15 43.87
C PHE A 162 12.13 -3.80 45.22
N GLU A 163 12.34 -5.11 45.33
CA GLU A 163 12.20 -5.85 46.57
C GLU A 163 13.18 -5.37 47.65
N LEU A 164 14.46 -5.19 47.31
CA LEU A 164 15.49 -4.71 48.24
C LEU A 164 15.19 -3.29 48.73
N THR A 165 14.71 -2.44 47.84
CA THR A 165 14.28 -1.07 48.15
C THR A 165 13.10 -1.06 49.11
N ASN A 166 12.05 -1.85 48.83
CA ASN A 166 10.88 -1.98 49.70
C ASN A 166 11.22 -2.58 51.07
N GLN A 167 12.24 -3.44 51.17
CA GLN A 167 12.76 -3.99 52.43
C GLN A 167 13.66 -3.01 53.21
N GLY A 168 13.92 -1.81 52.70
CA GLY A 168 14.82 -0.82 53.30
C GLY A 168 16.30 -1.20 53.21
N ARG A 169 16.67 -2.14 52.33
CA ARG A 169 18.04 -2.62 52.09
C ARG A 169 18.71 -1.84 50.96
N GLY A 170 18.63 -0.51 51.02
CA GLY A 170 19.08 0.38 49.94
C GLY A 170 20.58 0.28 49.60
N TYR A 171 21.43 -0.20 50.50
CA TYR A 171 22.85 -0.43 50.20
C TYR A 171 23.05 -1.61 49.25
N GLU A 172 22.27 -2.68 49.42
CA GLU A 172 22.31 -3.86 48.55
C GLU A 172 21.66 -3.55 47.21
N ALA A 173 20.53 -2.81 47.21
CA ALA A 173 19.93 -2.29 45.98
C ALA A 173 20.93 -1.44 45.17
N ALA A 174 21.68 -0.55 45.83
CA ALA A 174 22.68 0.30 45.16
C ALA A 174 23.86 -0.47 44.54
N GLU A 175 24.17 -1.68 45.03
CA GLU A 175 25.20 -2.54 44.41
C GLU A 175 24.69 -3.16 43.11
N LEU A 176 23.40 -3.51 43.03
CA LEU A 176 22.77 -4.02 41.80
C LEU A 176 22.52 -2.92 40.76
N VAL A 177 22.34 -1.66 41.19
CA VAL A 177 22.10 -0.53 40.27
C VAL A 177 23.22 -0.37 39.23
N HIS A 178 24.48 -0.61 39.61
CA HIS A 178 25.56 -0.48 38.63
C HIS A 178 25.49 -1.57 37.54
N ASN A 179 25.12 -2.79 37.91
CA ASN A 179 24.99 -3.90 36.96
C ASN A 179 23.78 -3.69 36.04
N ILE A 180 22.66 -3.20 36.58
CA ILE A 180 21.46 -2.97 35.77
C ILE A 180 21.63 -1.78 34.81
N GLU A 181 22.41 -0.76 35.18
CA GLU A 181 22.80 0.32 34.26
C GLU A 181 23.63 -0.22 33.09
N GLU A 182 24.57 -1.15 33.34
CA GLU A 182 25.33 -1.81 32.26
C GLU A 182 24.45 -2.70 31.37
N GLU A 183 23.48 -3.42 31.94
CA GLU A 183 22.49 -4.21 31.20
C GLU A 183 21.57 -3.33 30.36
N GLU A 184 21.10 -2.20 30.90
CA GLU A 184 20.27 -1.22 30.20
C GLU A 184 21.03 -0.60 29.02
N ASP A 185 22.26 -0.14 29.23
CA ASP A 185 23.11 0.44 28.18
C ASP A 185 23.37 -0.57 27.06
N LYS A 186 23.61 -1.84 27.42
CA LYS A 186 23.81 -2.92 26.46
C LYS A 186 22.55 -3.20 25.64
N LEU A 187 21.41 -3.31 26.31
CA LEU A 187 20.11 -3.54 25.67
C LEU A 187 19.74 -2.39 24.71
N ASN A 188 19.94 -1.15 25.14
CA ASN A 188 19.78 0.04 24.30
C ASN A 188 20.67 -0.01 23.06
N HIS A 189 21.94 -0.35 23.24
CA HIS A 189 22.88 -0.43 22.13
C HIS A 189 22.51 -1.52 21.13
N GLU A 190 22.07 -2.69 21.60
CA GLU A 190 21.63 -3.79 20.74
C GLU A 190 20.34 -3.44 19.97
N LEU A 191 19.36 -2.80 20.63
CA LEU A 191 18.14 -2.33 19.98
C LEU A 191 18.41 -1.23 18.94
N GLU A 192 19.25 -0.24 19.25
CA GLU A 192 19.64 0.82 18.30
C GLU A 192 20.43 0.27 17.12
N ALA A 193 21.35 -0.68 17.37
CA ALA A 193 22.12 -1.32 16.32
C ALA A 193 21.21 -2.13 15.39
N LEU A 194 20.29 -2.91 15.95
CA LEU A 194 19.32 -3.69 15.18
C LEU A 194 18.39 -2.79 14.36
N LEU A 195 17.87 -1.71 14.96
CA LEU A 195 17.03 -0.75 14.25
C LEU A 195 17.77 -0.10 13.08
N THR A 196 19.03 0.29 13.31
CA THR A 196 19.89 0.89 12.26
C THR A 196 20.18 -0.11 11.15
N GLU A 197 20.43 -1.37 11.49
CA GLU A 197 20.68 -2.44 10.53
C GLU A 197 19.45 -2.68 9.63
N ILE A 198 18.26 -2.75 10.24
CA ILE A 198 17.00 -2.92 9.52
C ILE A 198 16.70 -1.74 8.63
N GLU A 199 16.83 -0.51 9.12
CA GLU A 199 16.68 0.69 8.30
C GLU A 199 17.65 0.69 7.11
N THR A 200 18.88 0.18 7.31
CA THR A 200 19.91 0.15 6.27
C THR A 200 19.55 -0.81 5.14
N PHE A 201 19.22 -2.07 5.44
CA PHE A 201 18.86 -3.02 4.38
C PHE A 201 17.50 -2.68 3.76
N THR A 202 16.53 -2.17 4.54
CA THR A 202 15.24 -1.68 4.01
C THR A 202 15.49 -0.57 2.97
N LEU A 203 16.38 0.36 3.28
CA LEU A 203 16.74 1.45 2.37
C LEU A 203 17.51 0.94 1.14
N GLU A 204 18.33 -0.10 1.28
CA GLU A 204 19.00 -0.76 0.15
C GLU A 204 18.00 -1.51 -0.74
N ALA A 205 17.01 -2.20 -0.18
CA ALA A 205 15.91 -2.84 -0.88
C ALA A 205 15.07 -1.81 -1.67
N VAL A 206 14.72 -0.67 -1.06
CA VAL A 206 14.02 0.42 -1.75
C VAL A 206 14.85 0.99 -2.91
N ARG A 207 16.16 1.19 -2.72
CA ARG A 207 17.04 1.74 -3.77
C ARG A 207 17.23 0.77 -4.93
N THR A 208 17.39 -0.52 -4.64
CA THR A 208 17.50 -1.56 -5.68
C THR A 208 16.20 -1.67 -6.48
N ALA A 209 15.03 -1.61 -5.82
CA ALA A 209 13.73 -1.54 -6.48
C ALA A 209 13.60 -0.29 -7.40
N GLU A 210 14.03 0.89 -6.93
CA GLU A 210 14.03 2.12 -7.73
C GLU A 210 14.98 2.04 -8.94
N GLU A 211 16.16 1.44 -8.77
CA GLU A 211 17.11 1.22 -9.86
C GLU A 211 16.57 0.23 -10.89
N HIS A 212 15.94 -0.86 -10.44
CA HIS A 212 15.25 -1.82 -11.30
C HIS A 212 14.09 -1.16 -12.04
N GLU A 213 13.31 -0.29 -11.40
CA GLU A 213 12.23 0.47 -12.04
C GLU A 213 12.77 1.37 -13.16
N LYS A 214 13.80 2.18 -12.87
CA LYS A 214 14.44 3.05 -13.87
C LYS A 214 15.04 2.25 -15.02
N ALA A 215 15.69 1.13 -14.73
CA ALA A 215 16.27 0.24 -15.73
C ALA A 215 15.17 -0.40 -16.59
N ALA A 216 14.08 -0.87 -15.99
CA ALA A 216 12.91 -1.43 -16.67
C ALA A 216 12.28 -0.39 -17.60
N ILE A 217 12.00 0.82 -17.13
CA ILE A 217 11.47 1.92 -17.94
C ILE A 217 12.38 2.20 -19.14
N LYS A 218 13.69 2.30 -18.92
CA LYS A 218 14.66 2.54 -19.99
C LYS A 218 14.68 1.39 -21.01
N GLN A 219 14.66 0.13 -20.55
CA GLN A 219 14.61 -1.03 -21.43
C GLN A 219 13.29 -1.09 -22.22
N MET A 220 12.14 -0.81 -21.59
CA MET A 220 10.84 -0.73 -22.25
C MET A 220 10.82 0.34 -23.34
N ILE A 221 11.39 1.52 -23.09
CA ILE A 221 11.52 2.58 -24.11
C ILE A 221 12.37 2.09 -25.29
N VAL A 222 13.53 1.49 -25.03
CA VAL A 222 14.42 0.98 -26.09
C VAL A 222 13.74 -0.12 -26.91
N VAL A 223 13.10 -1.11 -26.26
CA VAL A 223 12.39 -2.20 -26.94
C VAL A 223 11.20 -1.68 -27.74
N SER A 224 10.47 -0.68 -27.22
CA SER A 224 9.36 -0.03 -27.92
C SER A 224 9.84 0.71 -29.18
N ILE A 225 10.91 1.50 -29.06
CA ILE A 225 11.51 2.21 -30.21
C ILE A 225 12.02 1.22 -31.26
N LEU A 226 12.76 0.18 -30.85
CA LEU A 226 13.26 -0.83 -31.78
C LEU A 226 12.12 -1.58 -32.48
N SER A 227 11.06 -1.92 -31.75
CA SER A 227 9.88 -2.59 -32.31
C SER A 227 9.14 -1.69 -33.29
N ALA A 228 9.00 -0.39 -32.98
CA ALA A 228 8.41 0.58 -33.89
C ALA A 228 9.25 0.75 -35.17
N VAL A 229 10.57 0.93 -35.04
CA VAL A 229 11.49 1.07 -36.17
C VAL A 229 11.49 -0.19 -37.04
N ALA A 230 11.56 -1.38 -36.44
CA ALA A 230 11.49 -2.65 -37.16
C ALA A 230 10.14 -2.82 -37.88
N GLY A 231 9.03 -2.50 -37.20
CA GLY A 231 7.68 -2.52 -37.78
C GLY A 231 7.56 -1.59 -38.98
N PHE A 232 8.04 -0.36 -38.87
CA PHE A 232 8.09 0.60 -40.00
C PHE A 232 8.97 0.10 -41.14
N ALA A 233 10.16 -0.42 -40.85
CA ALA A 233 11.07 -0.93 -41.87
C ALA A 233 10.47 -2.11 -42.64
N VAL A 234 9.86 -3.06 -41.93
CA VAL A 234 9.16 -4.22 -42.53
C VAL A 234 7.96 -3.75 -43.34
N ALA A 235 7.14 -2.83 -42.82
CA ALA A 235 5.98 -2.30 -43.53
C ALA A 235 6.38 -1.57 -44.82
N ILE A 236 7.42 -0.74 -44.78
CA ILE A 236 7.95 -0.02 -45.96
C ILE A 236 8.52 -1.02 -46.97
N TRP A 237 9.38 -1.95 -46.52
CA TRP A 237 10.00 -2.95 -47.40
C TRP A 237 8.95 -3.83 -48.09
N PHE A 238 7.97 -4.31 -47.32
CA PHE A 238 6.91 -5.19 -47.81
C PHE A 238 5.95 -4.45 -48.75
N THR A 239 5.48 -3.25 -48.39
CA THR A 239 4.59 -2.44 -49.24
C THR A 239 5.29 -2.09 -50.56
N ARG A 240 6.56 -1.70 -50.51
CA ARG A 240 7.34 -1.31 -51.68
C ARG A 240 7.62 -2.48 -52.61
N SER A 241 7.92 -3.67 -52.08
CA SER A 241 8.28 -4.86 -52.88
C SER A 241 7.07 -5.67 -53.35
N ALA A 242 6.06 -5.85 -52.51
CA ALA A 242 4.93 -6.75 -52.78
C ALA A 242 3.75 -6.08 -53.47
N VAL A 243 3.63 -4.74 -53.38
CA VAL A 243 2.49 -3.98 -53.94
C VAL A 243 2.97 -2.88 -54.89
N ALA A 244 3.71 -1.90 -54.39
CA ALA A 244 3.98 -0.66 -55.14
C ALA A 244 4.84 -0.88 -56.40
N ARG A 245 5.90 -1.70 -56.33
CA ARG A 245 6.76 -2.01 -57.49
C ARG A 245 6.02 -2.81 -58.57
N PRO A 246 5.41 -3.97 -58.28
CA PRO A 246 4.65 -4.73 -59.28
C PRO A 246 3.55 -3.92 -59.95
N LEU A 247 2.80 -3.14 -59.16
CA LEU A 247 1.74 -2.27 -59.68
C LEU A 247 2.32 -1.18 -60.59
N GLY A 248 3.42 -0.54 -60.18
CA GLY A 248 4.11 0.45 -60.99
C GLY A 248 4.62 -0.10 -62.32
N THR A 249 5.14 -1.32 -62.35
CA THR A 249 5.57 -2.00 -63.59
C THR A 249 4.41 -2.23 -64.56
N VAL A 250 3.25 -2.66 -64.05
CA VAL A 250 2.04 -2.87 -64.87
C VAL A 250 1.51 -1.53 -65.41
N VAL A 251 1.43 -0.49 -64.56
CA VAL A 251 1.00 0.86 -64.97
C VAL A 251 1.94 1.46 -66.02
N HIS A 252 3.25 1.31 -65.85
CA HIS A 252 4.21 1.85 -66.80
C HIS A 252 4.15 1.16 -68.17
N ALA A 253 3.93 -0.16 -68.20
CA ALA A 253 3.74 -0.89 -69.45
C ALA A 253 2.40 -0.59 -70.14
N LEU A 254 1.33 -0.37 -69.35
CA LEU A 254 0.05 0.12 -69.85
C LEU A 254 0.19 1.47 -70.55
N ASN A 255 0.92 2.42 -69.94
CA ASN A 255 1.17 3.73 -70.56
C ASN A 255 1.97 3.61 -71.87
N ARG A 256 3.02 2.77 -71.91
CA ARG A 256 3.78 2.53 -73.16
C ARG A 256 2.94 1.91 -74.27
N LEU A 257 2.04 0.99 -73.92
CA LEU A 257 1.13 0.38 -74.89
C LEU A 257 0.10 1.40 -75.40
N ALA A 258 -0.37 2.31 -74.54
CA ALA A 258 -1.27 3.41 -74.92
C ALA A 258 -0.58 4.42 -75.87
N GLU A 259 0.74 4.61 -75.73
CA GLU A 259 1.57 5.41 -76.65
C GLU A 259 1.89 4.69 -77.97
N GLY A 260 1.39 3.46 -78.17
CA GLY A 260 1.49 2.73 -79.43
C GLY A 260 2.68 1.78 -79.54
N ASP A 261 3.50 1.66 -78.48
CA ASP A 261 4.62 0.72 -78.38
C ASP A 261 4.13 -0.68 -77.98
N THR A 262 3.79 -1.47 -78.99
CA THR A 262 3.34 -2.87 -78.82
C THR A 262 4.46 -3.84 -78.49
N SER A 263 5.71 -3.40 -78.33
CA SER A 263 6.84 -4.24 -77.92
C SER A 263 6.98 -4.38 -76.40
N ALA A 264 6.29 -3.52 -75.63
CA ALA A 264 6.34 -3.53 -74.17
C ALA A 264 5.95 -4.89 -73.58
N GLN A 265 6.74 -5.42 -72.65
CA GLN A 265 6.49 -6.68 -71.94
C GLN A 265 6.27 -6.41 -70.44
N VAL A 266 5.33 -7.12 -69.83
CA VAL A 266 5.11 -7.09 -68.38
C VAL A 266 5.58 -8.40 -67.78
N ASP A 267 6.78 -8.41 -67.20
CA ASP A 267 7.27 -9.56 -66.43
C ASP A 267 6.87 -9.43 -64.95
N VAL A 268 5.56 -9.46 -64.70
CA VAL A 268 5.00 -9.48 -63.34
C VAL A 268 4.36 -10.84 -63.08
N ARG A 269 5.11 -11.71 -62.40
CA ARG A 269 4.65 -13.03 -61.98
C ARG A 269 4.04 -12.96 -60.60
N SER A 270 2.85 -12.38 -60.51
CA SER A 270 2.05 -12.37 -59.29
C SER A 270 0.80 -13.24 -59.41
N ARG A 271 0.37 -13.83 -58.30
CA ARG A 271 -0.86 -14.66 -58.22
C ARG A 271 -2.05 -13.88 -57.67
N ASP A 272 -1.84 -12.64 -57.25
CA ASP A 272 -2.85 -11.74 -56.70
C ASP A 272 -3.54 -10.91 -57.80
N GLU A 273 -4.32 -9.90 -57.39
CA GLU A 273 -5.03 -8.97 -58.25
C GLU A 273 -4.08 -8.25 -59.23
N ILE A 274 -2.86 -7.90 -58.80
CA ILE A 274 -1.86 -7.25 -59.65
C ILE A 274 -1.42 -8.21 -60.77
N GLY A 275 -1.28 -9.49 -60.44
CA GLY A 275 -1.02 -10.53 -61.44
C GLY A 275 -2.17 -10.77 -62.41
N GLN A 276 -3.42 -10.59 -61.97
CA GLN A 276 -4.59 -10.64 -62.86
C GLN A 276 -4.57 -9.48 -63.86
N VAL A 277 -4.25 -8.26 -63.39
CA VAL A 277 -4.11 -7.08 -64.26
C VAL A 277 -2.94 -7.25 -65.25
N ALA A 278 -1.81 -7.81 -64.81
CA ALA A 278 -0.67 -8.11 -65.70
C ALA A 278 -1.03 -9.11 -66.82
N ARG A 279 -1.85 -10.14 -66.53
CA ARG A 279 -2.33 -11.10 -67.54
C ARG A 279 -3.36 -10.47 -68.49
N ALA A 280 -4.21 -9.59 -67.98
CA ALA A 280 -5.14 -8.82 -68.79
C ALA A 280 -4.37 -7.90 -69.76
N PHE A 281 -3.27 -7.30 -69.32
CA PHE A 281 -2.38 -6.50 -70.17
C PHE A 281 -1.79 -7.30 -71.34
N GLU A 282 -1.25 -8.51 -71.12
CA GLU A 282 -0.71 -9.35 -72.22
C GLU A 282 -1.80 -9.77 -73.23
N THR A 283 -3.02 -10.04 -72.75
CA THR A 283 -4.17 -10.31 -73.62
C THR A 283 -4.55 -9.08 -74.45
N PHE A 284 -4.57 -7.91 -73.82
CA PHE A 284 -4.88 -6.64 -74.47
C PHE A 284 -3.82 -6.26 -75.52
N LYS A 285 -2.54 -6.38 -75.19
CA LYS A 285 -1.41 -6.20 -76.11
C LYS A 285 -1.51 -7.12 -77.33
N THR A 286 -1.81 -8.41 -77.12
CA THR A 286 -1.96 -9.39 -78.20
C THR A 286 -3.11 -8.98 -79.15
N LYS A 287 -4.24 -8.53 -78.58
CA LYS A 287 -5.36 -8.00 -79.37
C LYS A 287 -5.04 -6.69 -80.10
N THR A 288 -4.24 -5.80 -79.51
CA THR A 288 -3.78 -4.56 -80.16
C THR A 288 -2.82 -4.84 -81.32
N GLN A 289 -1.99 -5.89 -81.22
CA GLN A 289 -1.14 -6.37 -82.31
C GLN A 289 -1.96 -7.01 -83.45
N GLU A 290 -3.02 -7.76 -83.13
CA GLU A 290 -3.97 -8.28 -84.11
C GLU A 290 -4.79 -7.17 -84.78
N LEU A 291 -5.19 -6.14 -84.03
CA LEU A 291 -5.91 -4.97 -84.56
C LEU A 291 -5.06 -4.14 -85.52
N LYS A 292 -3.79 -3.86 -85.20
CA LYS A 292 -2.84 -3.21 -86.13
C LYS A 292 -2.63 -4.01 -87.42
N ARG A 293 -2.76 -5.35 -87.38
CA ARG A 293 -2.69 -6.23 -88.56
C ARG A 293 -3.99 -6.26 -89.37
N MET A 294 -5.14 -5.97 -88.74
CA MET A 294 -6.45 -5.87 -89.38
C MET A 294 -6.77 -4.46 -89.92
N GLU A 295 -6.04 -3.42 -89.48
CA GLU A 295 -6.20 -2.04 -89.96
C GLU A 295 -5.66 -1.81 -91.38
N GLU A 296 -4.77 -2.66 -91.89
CA GLU A 296 -4.33 -2.64 -93.30
C GLU A 296 -5.45 -3.07 -94.28
N GLU A 297 -6.52 -3.73 -93.80
CA GLU A 297 -7.59 -4.28 -94.64
C GLU A 297 -8.92 -3.52 -94.60
N ARG A 298 -9.12 -2.55 -93.69
CA ARG A 298 -10.44 -1.94 -93.43
C ARG A 298 -10.54 -0.45 -93.74
N ALA A 299 -10.11 -0.06 -94.93
CA ALA A 299 -10.28 1.30 -95.46
C ALA A 299 -11.72 1.63 -95.97
N GLN A 300 -12.76 0.85 -95.62
CA GLN A 300 -14.11 1.03 -96.20
C GLN A 300 -15.30 1.05 -95.22
N GLU A 301 -15.12 1.02 -93.88
CA GLU A 301 -16.24 0.96 -92.91
C GLU A 301 -16.22 2.11 -91.88
N GLU A 302 -16.10 3.36 -92.31
CA GLU A 302 -16.06 4.52 -91.39
C GLU A 302 -17.44 5.10 -91.03
N ALA A 303 -18.51 4.80 -91.77
CA ALA A 303 -19.80 5.46 -91.54
C ALA A 303 -20.67 4.89 -90.40
N ARG A 304 -20.29 3.77 -89.76
CA ARG A 304 -21.06 3.15 -88.65
C ARG A 304 -20.52 3.40 -87.24
N ARG A 305 -19.29 3.92 -87.09
CA ARG A 305 -18.59 4.01 -85.78
C ARG A 305 -18.93 5.22 -84.90
N GLU A 306 -19.59 6.24 -85.43
CA GLU A 306 -19.92 7.46 -84.67
C GLU A 306 -21.10 7.26 -83.70
N GLU A 307 -22.05 6.39 -84.05
CA GLU A 307 -23.26 6.18 -83.24
C GLU A 307 -22.97 5.30 -82.01
N GLU A 308 -22.05 4.34 -82.15
CA GLU A 308 -21.65 3.39 -81.09
C GLU A 308 -20.73 4.05 -80.03
N LYS A 309 -19.83 4.96 -80.45
CA LYS A 309 -19.02 5.78 -79.54
C LYS A 309 -19.88 6.70 -78.66
N ARG A 310 -20.96 7.25 -79.21
CA ARG A 310 -21.87 8.14 -78.47
C ARG A 310 -22.65 7.37 -77.39
N ARG A 311 -23.05 6.13 -77.66
CA ARG A 311 -23.73 5.25 -76.68
C ARG A 311 -22.80 4.84 -75.53
N GLN A 312 -21.57 4.40 -75.84
CA GLN A 312 -20.59 4.01 -74.83
C GLN A 312 -20.16 5.17 -73.92
N MET A 313 -20.04 6.38 -74.49
CA MET A 313 -19.73 7.58 -73.70
C MET A 313 -20.87 7.96 -72.74
N LEU A 314 -22.13 7.79 -73.15
CA LEU A 314 -23.29 8.00 -72.29
C LEU A 314 -23.41 6.94 -71.18
N GLU A 315 -23.13 5.66 -71.48
CA GLU A 315 -23.10 4.59 -70.46
C GLU A 315 -21.98 4.80 -69.42
N MET A 316 -20.79 5.26 -69.84
CA MET A 316 -19.71 5.61 -68.92
C MET A 316 -20.06 6.82 -68.04
N ALA A 317 -20.75 7.82 -68.60
CA ALA A 317 -21.19 8.98 -67.84
C ALA A 317 -22.24 8.61 -66.78
N ASP A 318 -23.21 7.76 -67.10
CA ASP A 318 -24.21 7.25 -66.16
C ASP A 318 -23.58 6.40 -65.05
N ALA A 319 -22.66 5.49 -65.40
CA ALA A 319 -21.96 4.66 -64.42
C ALA A 319 -21.09 5.51 -63.47
N PHE A 320 -20.40 6.52 -63.98
CA PHE A 320 -19.62 7.46 -63.20
C PHE A 320 -20.51 8.29 -62.26
N GLN A 321 -21.64 8.80 -62.77
CA GLN A 321 -22.61 9.58 -61.98
C GLN A 321 -23.21 8.74 -60.85
N SER A 322 -23.52 7.47 -61.09
CA SER A 322 -24.04 6.56 -60.08
C SER A 322 -23.00 6.21 -59.00
N ALA A 323 -21.74 5.96 -59.40
CA ALA A 323 -20.66 5.66 -58.47
C ALA A 323 -20.29 6.87 -57.58
N ILE A 324 -20.19 8.08 -58.16
CA ILE A 324 -19.97 9.33 -57.42
C ILE A 324 -21.14 9.60 -56.47
N GLY A 325 -22.38 9.40 -56.92
CA GLY A 325 -23.58 9.56 -56.09
C GLY A 325 -23.55 8.70 -54.83
N GLY A 326 -23.20 7.42 -54.96
CA GLY A 326 -23.07 6.51 -53.80
C GLY A 326 -21.96 6.91 -52.82
N VAL A 327 -20.82 7.39 -53.32
CA VAL A 327 -19.72 7.89 -52.47
C VAL A 327 -20.14 9.15 -51.72
N VAL A 328 -20.79 10.11 -52.40
CA VAL A 328 -21.29 11.35 -51.79
C VAL A 328 -22.35 11.04 -50.73
N ASP A 329 -23.28 10.11 -50.99
CA ASP A 329 -24.28 9.68 -49.99
C ASP A 329 -23.64 9.04 -48.76
N THR A 330 -22.62 8.20 -48.95
CA THR A 330 -21.89 7.55 -47.86
C THR A 330 -21.15 8.57 -47.00
N VAL A 331 -20.45 9.52 -47.62
CA VAL A 331 -19.74 10.60 -46.92
C VAL A 331 -20.73 11.53 -46.22
N SER A 332 -21.84 11.88 -46.86
CA SER A 332 -22.90 12.70 -46.25
C SER A 332 -23.49 12.02 -45.02
N SER A 333 -23.73 10.70 -45.09
CA SER A 333 -24.22 9.92 -43.95
C SER A 333 -23.21 9.90 -42.81
N ALA A 334 -21.93 9.63 -43.09
CA ALA A 334 -20.87 9.63 -42.09
C ALA A 334 -20.67 11.02 -41.44
N ALA A 335 -20.78 12.10 -42.22
CA ALA A 335 -20.71 13.46 -41.70
C ALA A 335 -21.91 13.79 -40.79
N THR A 336 -23.12 13.31 -41.13
CA THR A 336 -24.31 13.47 -40.28
C THR A 336 -24.18 12.71 -38.96
N GLU A 337 -23.62 11.50 -39.01
CA GLU A 337 -23.37 10.67 -37.83
C GLU A 337 -22.28 11.27 -36.92
N LEU A 338 -21.22 11.82 -37.50
CA LEU A 338 -20.19 12.58 -36.77
C LEU A 338 -20.77 13.83 -36.11
N GLN A 339 -21.64 14.57 -36.81
CA GLN A 339 -22.30 15.75 -36.23
C GLN A 339 -23.19 15.36 -35.05
N ALA A 340 -23.96 14.28 -35.17
CA ALA A 340 -24.77 13.76 -34.07
C ALA A 340 -23.89 13.36 -32.87
N THR A 341 -22.79 12.65 -33.13
CA THR A 341 -21.83 12.22 -32.10
C THR A 341 -21.19 13.43 -31.39
N ALA A 342 -20.79 14.45 -32.14
CA ALA A 342 -20.24 15.69 -31.58
C ALA A 342 -21.26 16.46 -30.73
N GLN A 343 -22.53 16.48 -31.15
CA GLN A 343 -23.61 17.11 -30.38
C GLN A 343 -23.85 16.36 -29.06
N THR A 344 -23.88 15.03 -29.08
CA THR A 344 -23.98 14.21 -27.87
C THR A 344 -22.78 14.44 -26.95
N MET A 345 -21.56 14.43 -27.49
CA MET A 345 -20.34 14.70 -26.72
C MET A 345 -20.38 16.08 -26.05
N SER A 346 -20.83 17.11 -26.76
CA SER A 346 -21.00 18.45 -26.19
C SER A 346 -22.04 18.48 -25.06
N SER A 347 -23.12 17.72 -25.19
CA SER A 347 -24.14 17.60 -24.14
C SER A 347 -23.57 16.91 -22.90
N THR A 348 -22.88 15.78 -23.08
CA THR A 348 -22.23 15.04 -21.98
C THR A 348 -21.16 15.87 -21.29
N ALA A 349 -20.38 16.66 -22.04
CA ALA A 349 -19.39 17.57 -21.46
C ALA A 349 -20.05 18.64 -20.57
N GLY A 350 -21.17 19.23 -21.02
CA GLY A 350 -21.94 20.19 -20.21
C GLY A 350 -22.56 19.57 -18.95
N GLU A 351 -23.05 18.33 -19.04
CA GLU A 351 -23.55 17.59 -17.87
C GLU A 351 -22.43 17.29 -16.87
N THR A 352 -21.26 16.86 -17.38
CA THR A 352 -20.06 16.61 -16.55
C THR A 352 -19.58 17.88 -15.85
N GLU A 353 -19.63 19.04 -16.51
CA GLU A 353 -19.30 20.34 -15.91
C GLU A 353 -20.25 20.65 -14.75
N GLN A 354 -21.54 20.43 -14.93
CA GLN A 354 -22.55 20.69 -13.90
C GLN A 354 -22.44 19.72 -12.70
N GLU A 355 -22.14 18.45 -12.94
CA GLU A 355 -21.83 17.49 -11.88
C GLU A 355 -20.55 17.88 -11.13
N SER A 356 -19.50 18.31 -11.84
CA SER A 356 -18.24 18.74 -11.21
C SER A 356 -18.43 19.92 -10.27
N VAL A 357 -19.26 20.90 -10.66
CA VAL A 357 -19.63 22.03 -9.78
C VAL A 357 -20.37 21.55 -8.53
N SER A 358 -21.29 20.58 -8.69
CA SER A 358 -22.03 20.00 -7.57
C SER A 358 -21.12 19.24 -6.60
N VAL A 359 -20.17 18.47 -7.13
CA VAL A 359 -19.16 17.74 -6.34
C VAL A 359 -18.23 18.71 -5.60
N ALA A 360 -17.80 19.80 -6.24
CA ALA A 360 -16.99 20.83 -5.61
C ALA A 360 -17.72 21.45 -4.41
N SER A 361 -18.99 21.82 -4.58
CA SER A 361 -19.82 22.36 -3.49
C SER A 361 -19.99 21.36 -2.34
N ALA A 362 -20.25 20.08 -2.64
CA ALA A 362 -20.37 19.04 -1.61
C ALA A 362 -19.04 18.82 -0.87
N SER A 363 -17.91 18.96 -1.55
CA SER A 363 -16.58 18.84 -0.95
C SER A 363 -16.26 20.01 -0.02
N GLU A 364 -16.64 21.24 -0.39
CA GLU A 364 -16.53 22.41 0.49
C GLU A 364 -17.38 22.27 1.77
N GLU A 365 -18.61 21.75 1.63
CA GLU A 365 -19.48 21.46 2.77
C GLU A 365 -18.89 20.38 3.68
N ALA A 366 -18.37 19.29 3.09
CA ALA A 366 -17.70 18.23 3.85
C ALA A 366 -16.48 18.74 4.61
N SER A 367 -15.64 19.59 3.98
CA SER A 367 -14.49 20.21 4.62
C SER A 367 -14.89 21.08 5.82
N THR A 368 -15.97 21.86 5.67
CA THR A 368 -16.54 22.66 6.76
C THR A 368 -17.03 21.78 7.92
N ASN A 369 -17.66 20.65 7.61
CA ASN A 369 -18.11 19.68 8.61
C ASN A 369 -16.94 19.03 9.34
N VAL A 370 -15.87 18.64 8.63
CA VAL A 370 -14.65 18.09 9.23
C VAL A 370 -14.00 19.11 10.17
N GLN A 371 -13.91 20.38 9.77
CA GLN A 371 -13.39 21.43 10.63
C GLN A 371 -14.22 21.61 11.91
N THR A 372 -15.55 21.52 11.79
CA THR A 372 -16.46 21.59 12.94
C THR A 372 -16.25 20.42 13.90
N VAL A 373 -16.08 19.20 13.37
CA VAL A 373 -15.78 18.00 14.16
C VAL A 373 -14.42 18.12 14.85
N ALA A 374 -13.40 18.66 14.16
CA ALA A 374 -12.09 18.89 14.75
C ALA A 374 -12.17 19.85 15.94
N SER A 375 -12.85 20.99 15.80
CA SER A 375 -13.06 21.94 16.91
C SER A 375 -13.85 21.33 18.06
N ALA A 376 -14.89 20.52 17.77
CA ALA A 376 -15.62 19.81 18.83
C ALA A 376 -14.75 18.77 19.55
N SER A 377 -13.81 18.13 18.85
CA SER A 377 -12.88 17.16 19.42
C SER A 377 -11.82 17.83 20.31
N GLU A 378 -11.36 19.02 19.94
CA GLU A 378 -10.49 19.86 20.78
C GLU A 378 -11.22 20.29 22.08
N GLU A 379 -12.48 20.74 21.97
CA GLU A 379 -13.29 21.13 23.13
C GLU A 379 -13.61 19.94 24.05
N LEU A 380 -13.85 18.76 23.49
CA LEU A 380 -14.00 17.52 24.24
C LEU A 380 -12.70 17.12 24.96
N SER A 381 -11.54 17.24 24.30
CA SER A 381 -10.24 16.92 24.91
C SER A 381 -9.92 17.85 26.08
N ALA A 382 -10.23 19.13 25.94
CA ALA A 382 -10.13 20.11 27.03
C ALA A 382 -11.09 19.75 28.19
N SER A 383 -12.33 19.36 27.88
CA SER A 383 -13.32 18.93 28.89
C SER A 383 -12.87 17.66 29.62
N ILE A 384 -12.30 16.68 28.92
CA ILE A 384 -11.76 15.44 29.53
C ILE A 384 -10.58 15.75 30.45
N SER A 385 -9.70 16.69 30.06
CA SER A 385 -8.58 17.12 30.90
C SER A 385 -9.07 17.78 32.19
N GLU A 386 -10.09 18.64 32.09
CA GLU A 386 -10.69 19.29 33.27
C GLU A 386 -11.44 18.30 34.17
N ILE A 387 -12.17 17.33 33.59
CA ILE A 387 -12.79 16.25 34.35
C ILE A 387 -11.72 15.42 35.09
N SER A 388 -10.62 15.08 34.42
CA SER A 388 -9.52 14.33 35.03
C SER A 388 -8.91 15.09 36.21
N ARG A 389 -8.73 16.41 36.07
CA ARG A 389 -8.28 17.29 37.15
C ARG A 389 -9.25 17.28 38.34
N GLN A 390 -10.56 17.40 38.09
CA GLN A 390 -11.59 17.38 39.14
C GLN A 390 -11.70 16.01 39.84
N VAL A 391 -11.53 14.92 39.10
CA VAL A 391 -11.50 13.56 39.67
C VAL A 391 -10.31 13.39 40.59
N SER A 392 -9.12 13.86 40.18
CA SER A 392 -7.92 13.83 41.03
C SER A 392 -8.10 14.64 42.31
N GLU A 393 -8.67 15.85 42.22
CA GLU A 393 -8.98 16.69 43.39
C GLU A 393 -9.99 16.00 44.33
N THR A 394 -11.01 15.36 43.76
CA THR A 394 -12.02 14.61 44.53
C THR A 394 -11.42 13.41 45.25
N ASN A 395 -10.48 12.71 44.61
CA ASN A 395 -9.74 11.62 45.24
C ASN A 395 -8.89 12.12 46.41
N GLU A 396 -8.19 13.26 46.26
CA GLU A 396 -7.40 13.86 47.34
C GLU A 396 -8.29 14.25 48.54
N VAL A 397 -9.45 14.85 48.28
CA VAL A 397 -10.42 15.19 49.34
C VAL A 397 -10.97 13.94 50.01
N SER A 398 -11.28 12.89 49.25
CA SER A 398 -11.79 11.63 49.79
C SER A 398 -10.74 10.95 50.68
N GLN A 399 -9.46 10.99 50.28
CA GLN A 399 -8.36 10.46 51.07
C GLN A 399 -8.21 11.24 52.39
N LYS A 400 -8.22 12.57 52.34
CA LYS A 400 -8.21 13.40 53.57
C LYS A 400 -9.36 13.07 54.52
N ALA A 401 -10.56 12.84 53.99
CA ALA A 401 -11.71 12.47 54.80
C ALA A 401 -11.55 11.08 55.47
N VAL A 402 -10.89 10.13 54.79
CA VAL A 402 -10.53 8.83 55.36
C VAL A 402 -9.51 8.99 56.49
N ASP A 403 -8.46 9.79 56.26
CA ASP A 403 -7.42 10.06 57.26
C ASP A 403 -8.00 10.74 58.51
N GLU A 404 -8.89 11.74 58.33
CA GLU A 404 -9.59 12.41 59.44
C GLU A 404 -10.51 11.45 60.21
N ALA A 405 -11.19 10.52 59.52
CA ALA A 405 -12.03 9.52 60.17
C ALA A 405 -11.19 8.51 60.98
N GLU A 406 -9.99 8.17 60.51
CA GLU A 406 -9.07 7.31 61.24
C GLU A 406 -8.52 8.01 62.50
N GLU A 407 -8.14 9.28 62.40
CA GLU A 407 -7.72 10.09 63.56
C GLU A 407 -8.84 10.24 64.62
N ALA A 408 -10.08 10.44 64.16
CA ALA A 408 -11.25 10.45 65.03
C ALA A 408 -11.46 9.09 65.72
N SER A 409 -11.28 7.98 65.01
CA SER A 409 -11.36 6.61 65.56
C SER A 409 -10.32 6.39 66.66
N VAL A 410 -9.07 6.82 66.44
CA VAL A 410 -8.00 6.78 67.46
C VAL A 410 -8.38 7.60 68.70
N SER A 411 -8.91 8.80 68.51
CA SER A 411 -9.37 9.66 69.62
C SER A 411 -10.49 9.03 70.44
N VAL A 412 -11.47 8.40 69.78
CA VAL A 412 -12.57 7.67 70.44
C VAL A 412 -12.03 6.47 71.23
N LYS A 413 -11.06 5.74 70.68
CA LYS A 413 -10.40 4.63 71.40
C LYS A 413 -9.66 5.13 72.64
N GLY A 414 -8.92 6.24 72.53
CA GLY A 414 -8.25 6.87 73.67
C GLY A 414 -9.23 7.35 74.75
N LEU A 415 -10.38 7.91 74.36
CA LEU A 415 -11.46 8.27 75.29
C LEU A 415 -12.03 7.04 76.02
N ALA A 416 -12.23 5.93 75.31
CA ALA A 416 -12.70 4.68 75.91
C ALA A 416 -11.69 4.12 76.94
N GLU A 417 -10.40 4.14 76.63
CA GLU A 417 -9.35 3.75 77.57
C GLU A 417 -9.28 4.66 78.80
N ALA A 418 -9.44 5.97 78.62
CA ALA A 418 -9.50 6.92 79.73
C ALA A 418 -10.74 6.69 80.62
N ALA A 419 -11.90 6.43 80.01
CA ALA A 419 -13.12 6.09 80.74
C ALA A 419 -12.96 4.78 81.54
N GLN A 420 -12.29 3.78 80.98
CA GLN A 420 -11.97 2.53 81.69
C GLN A 420 -11.09 2.78 82.92
N LYS A 421 -10.03 3.58 82.78
CA LYS A 421 -9.17 3.97 83.92
C LYS A 421 -9.93 4.72 85.00
N ILE A 422 -10.86 5.61 84.62
CA ILE A 422 -11.74 6.30 85.57
C ILE A 422 -12.61 5.26 86.30
N GLY A 423 -13.17 4.28 85.59
CA GLY A 423 -13.90 3.17 86.19
C GLY A 423 -13.07 2.40 87.22
N ASP A 424 -11.83 2.07 86.88
CA ASP A 424 -10.90 1.38 87.79
C ASP A 424 -10.60 2.23 89.05
N VAL A 425 -10.44 3.54 88.89
CA VAL A 425 -10.25 4.48 90.03
C VAL A 425 -11.52 4.57 90.89
N VAL A 426 -12.71 4.62 90.28
CA VAL A 426 -13.98 4.63 91.01
C VAL A 426 -14.14 3.35 91.83
N ASN A 427 -13.79 2.19 91.26
CA ASN A 427 -13.80 0.92 91.99
C ASN A 427 -12.82 0.94 93.18
N LEU A 428 -11.59 1.44 92.98
CA LEU A 428 -10.62 1.58 94.07
C LEU A 428 -11.13 2.53 95.18
N ILE A 429 -11.78 3.63 94.81
CA ILE A 429 -12.39 4.56 95.78
C ILE A 429 -13.49 3.85 96.56
N GLN A 430 -14.30 3.02 95.89
CA GLN A 430 -15.37 2.25 96.53
C GLN A 430 -14.79 1.21 97.51
N ASP A 431 -13.72 0.50 97.14
CA ASP A 431 -13.02 -0.42 98.02
C ASP A 431 -12.44 0.29 99.25
N ILE A 432 -11.80 1.46 99.07
CA ILE A 432 -11.29 2.29 100.17
C ILE A 432 -12.45 2.76 101.06
N ALA A 433 -13.57 3.18 100.47
CA ALA A 433 -14.73 3.62 101.24
C ALA A 433 -15.34 2.49 102.07
N GLU A 434 -15.45 1.27 101.53
CA GLU A 434 -15.88 0.08 102.27
C GLU A 434 -14.90 -0.26 103.39
N GLN A 435 -13.60 -0.24 103.11
CA GLN A 435 -12.55 -0.50 104.10
C GLN A 435 -12.55 0.57 105.20
N THR A 436 -12.75 1.84 104.84
CA THR A 436 -12.85 2.97 105.77
C THR A 436 -14.11 2.86 106.61
N ASN A 437 -15.24 2.44 106.03
CA ASN A 437 -16.48 2.17 106.76
C ASN A 437 -16.29 1.02 107.77
N LEU A 438 -15.59 -0.05 107.38
CA LEU A 438 -15.20 -1.14 108.28
C LEU A 438 -14.26 -0.67 109.40
N LEU A 439 -13.27 0.16 109.08
CA LEU A 439 -12.33 0.74 110.05
C LEU A 439 -13.04 1.67 111.03
N ALA A 440 -13.92 2.54 110.53
CA ALA A 440 -14.74 3.44 111.32
C ALA A 440 -15.70 2.67 112.23
N LEU A 441 -16.29 1.58 111.73
CA LEU A 441 -17.14 0.70 112.53
C LEU A 441 -16.33 0.03 113.65
N ASN A 442 -15.14 -0.52 113.35
CA ASN A 442 -14.25 -1.10 114.36
C ASN A 442 -13.79 -0.07 115.40
N ALA A 443 -13.44 1.14 114.98
CA ALA A 443 -13.09 2.23 115.88
C ALA A 443 -14.28 2.62 116.78
N THR A 444 -15.49 2.67 116.22
CA THR A 444 -16.72 2.94 116.98
C THR A 444 -16.99 1.83 118.01
N ILE A 445 -16.76 0.56 117.65
CA ILE A 445 -16.85 -0.58 118.56
C ILE A 445 -15.81 -0.47 119.68
N GLU A 446 -14.54 -0.16 119.37
CA GLU A 446 -13.48 -0.10 120.38
C GLU A 446 -13.59 1.15 121.27
N ALA A 447 -14.06 2.28 120.73
CA ALA A 447 -14.46 3.45 121.52
C ALA A 447 -15.60 3.11 122.49
N ALA A 448 -16.65 2.42 122.01
CA ALA A 448 -17.70 1.91 122.87
C ALA A 448 -17.20 0.90 123.92
N ARG A 449 -16.11 0.18 123.64
CA ARG A 449 -15.46 -0.79 124.54
C ARG A 449 -14.57 -0.13 125.60
N ALA A 450 -13.98 1.03 125.30
CA ALA A 450 -13.11 1.80 126.18
C ALA A 450 -13.88 2.68 127.21
N GLY A 451 -15.20 2.82 127.08
CA GLY A 451 -16.04 3.55 128.04
C GLY A 451 -15.68 5.04 128.12
N ASP A 452 -15.76 5.67 129.30
CA ASP A 452 -15.54 7.12 129.47
C ASP A 452 -14.13 7.64 129.08
N MET A 453 -13.18 6.76 128.73
CA MET A 453 -11.82 7.11 128.33
C MET A 453 -11.56 6.99 126.82
N GLY A 454 -12.48 6.40 126.04
CA GLY A 454 -12.38 6.28 124.57
C GLY A 454 -13.30 7.25 123.85
#